data_AF-A0A663NCP6-F1
#
_entry.id   AF-A0A663NCP6-F1
#
_cell.length_a   1.000
_cell.length_b   1.000
_cell.length_c   1.000
_cell.angle_alpha   90.00
_cell.angle_beta   90.00
_cell.angle_gamma   90.00
#
_symmetry.space_group_name_H-M   'P 1'
#
loop_
_entity.id
_entity.type
_entity.pdbx_description
1 polymer ?
#
loop_
_entity_poly.entity_id
_entity_poly.type
_entity_poly.pdbx_seq_one_letter_code
_entity_poly.pdbx_strand_id
1 'polypeptide(L)'
;MGKGVVTYWGAHGHGTHGPPPNLSPFPSSLQILGQWVYIGGASKYKPHLAELEAVKHAVFSFSPGSHEDELNATETMRVNETCVTKNTTKIHIFRHNSTLVHVDDQVSSMAELIQSDKDLFILKHLNNNFLSLSLSARTPNVSKEHLEEFKAHLHCLGFGEEEIFFTSEKEACPLPGEKTGEGSAEQQLE
;
A
#
# COMPACT_ATOMS: atom_id res chain seq x y z
N MET A 1 1.94 -16.62 -3.27
CA MET A 1 1.28 -15.84 -2.21
C MET A 1 1.85 -14.42 -2.27
N GLY A 2 1.01 -13.41 -2.49
CA GLY A 2 1.44 -12.00 -2.48
C GLY A 2 1.85 -11.55 -1.07
N LYS A 3 2.85 -10.67 -0.98
CA LYS A 3 3.35 -10.10 0.25
C LYS A 3 2.48 -8.98 0.81
N GLY A 4 1.63 -8.30 0.03
CA GLY A 4 0.66 -7.28 0.47
C GLY A 4 1.17 -5.83 0.47
N VAL A 5 0.29 -4.86 0.20
CA VAL A 5 0.51 -3.41 0.03
C VAL A 5 1.22 -2.73 1.19
N VAL A 6 1.03 -3.24 2.41
CA VAL A 6 1.65 -2.67 3.61
C VAL A 6 3.05 -3.23 3.87
N THR A 7 3.30 -4.46 3.42
CA THR A 7 4.55 -5.19 3.68
C THR A 7 5.28 -5.55 2.41
N TYR A 8 5.11 -4.77 1.37
CA TYR A 8 5.97 -4.94 0.24
C TYR A 8 7.41 -4.74 0.72
N TRP A 9 8.27 -5.68 0.31
CA TRP A 9 9.70 -5.54 0.06
C TRP A 9 10.77 -6.06 1.05
N GLY A 10 11.88 -6.55 0.47
CA GLY A 10 13.24 -6.22 0.96
C GLY A 10 14.14 -7.28 1.60
N ALA A 11 14.58 -8.33 0.88
CA ALA A 11 15.73 -9.13 1.30
C ALA A 11 17.02 -8.31 1.18
N HIS A 12 17.88 -8.45 2.19
CA HIS A 12 19.21 -7.86 2.43
C HIS A 12 19.78 -6.83 1.44
N GLY A 13 20.09 -5.66 2.00
CA GLY A 13 21.17 -4.78 1.55
C GLY A 13 21.69 -3.96 2.72
N HIS A 14 22.85 -4.32 3.27
CA HIS A 14 23.59 -3.48 4.22
C HIS A 14 24.07 -2.24 3.44
N GLY A 15 23.45 -1.08 3.67
CA GLY A 15 23.79 0.17 3.01
C GLY A 15 23.81 1.32 4.01
N THR A 16 25.02 1.70 4.44
CA THR A 16 25.27 2.86 5.31
C THR A 16 25.31 4.14 4.48
N HIS A 17 24.21 4.87 4.38
CA HIS A 17 24.24 6.27 3.96
C HIS A 17 23.22 7.08 4.77
N GLY A 18 23.72 8.06 5.52
CA GLY A 18 22.91 8.96 6.35
C GLY A 18 22.03 9.91 5.52
N PRO A 19 20.94 10.44 6.08
CA PRO A 19 19.98 11.24 5.33
C PRO A 19 20.47 12.68 5.09
N PRO A 20 20.09 13.30 3.96
CA PRO A 20 20.24 14.74 3.75
C PRO A 20 19.27 15.53 4.65
N PRO A 21 19.58 16.79 5.00
CA PRO A 21 18.75 17.57 5.91
C PRO A 21 17.57 18.21 5.19
N ASN A 22 16.49 18.44 5.95
CA ASN A 22 15.21 19.09 5.61
C ASN A 22 14.15 18.23 4.91
N LEU A 23 13.39 17.49 5.71
CA LEU A 23 11.98 17.23 5.44
C LEU A 23 11.16 17.49 6.73
N SER A 24 9.96 18.00 6.53
CA SER A 24 9.00 18.43 7.55
C SER A 24 8.77 17.40 8.67
N PRO A 25 8.50 17.83 9.93
CA PRO A 25 8.18 16.90 11.00
C PRO A 25 6.99 16.03 10.61
N PHE A 26 7.09 14.73 10.87
CA PHE A 26 5.98 13.80 10.73
C PHE A 26 4.74 14.41 11.40
N PRO A 27 3.59 14.50 10.72
CA PRO A 27 2.34 14.71 11.45
C PRO A 27 2.27 13.66 12.55
N SER A 28 1.73 14.01 13.73
CA SER A 28 1.66 13.09 14.87
C SER A 28 1.26 11.69 14.38
N SER A 29 1.98 10.63 14.78
CA SER A 29 1.82 9.25 14.28
C SER A 29 0.39 8.71 14.29
N LEU A 30 -0.49 9.38 15.03
CA LEU A 30 -1.95 9.29 15.00
C LEU A 30 -2.60 9.54 13.64
N GLN A 31 -2.04 10.38 12.76
CA GLN A 31 -2.71 10.82 11.52
C GLN A 31 -2.83 9.70 10.48
N ILE A 32 -1.92 8.72 10.48
CA ILE A 32 -1.96 7.58 9.56
C ILE A 32 -2.79 6.40 10.10
N LEU A 33 -3.29 6.45 11.33
CA LEU A 33 -4.10 5.38 11.90
C LEU A 33 -5.44 5.22 11.18
N GLY A 34 -6.01 4.03 11.27
CA GLY A 34 -7.29 3.66 10.66
C GLY A 34 -7.15 3.19 9.22
N GLN A 35 -8.29 3.12 8.55
CA GLN A 35 -8.42 2.50 7.24
C GLN A 35 -7.94 3.41 6.10
N TRP A 36 -7.37 2.77 5.08
CA TRP A 36 -6.88 3.33 3.84
C TRP A 36 -7.18 2.39 2.68
N VAL A 37 -7.46 2.98 1.52
CA VAL A 37 -7.57 2.32 0.24
C VAL A 37 -6.27 2.52 -0.50
N TYR A 38 -5.66 1.44 -0.96
CA TYR A 38 -4.56 1.53 -1.91
C TYR A 38 -5.12 1.99 -3.25
N ILE A 39 -4.54 3.05 -3.83
CA ILE A 39 -5.03 3.63 -5.08
C ILE A 39 -4.19 3.14 -6.26
N GLY A 40 -2.87 3.08 -6.07
CA GLY A 40 -1.96 2.61 -7.10
C GLY A 40 -0.50 2.83 -6.76
N GLY A 41 0.38 2.39 -7.64
CA GLY A 41 1.82 2.51 -7.48
C GLY A 41 2.59 2.13 -8.72
N ALA A 42 3.90 2.38 -8.67
CA ALA A 42 4.83 2.02 -9.74
C ALA A 42 6.15 1.51 -9.16
N SER A 43 6.80 0.60 -9.89
CA SER A 43 8.05 0.00 -9.43
C SER A 43 8.89 -0.64 -10.52
N LYS A 44 10.21 -0.44 -10.42
CA LYS A 44 11.19 -1.10 -11.31
C LYS A 44 11.75 -2.40 -10.74
N TYR A 45 11.40 -2.74 -9.49
CA TYR A 45 11.86 -3.99 -8.89
C TYR A 45 10.94 -5.14 -9.30
N LYS A 46 11.47 -6.07 -10.09
CA LYS A 46 10.68 -7.14 -10.73
C LYS A 46 9.74 -7.90 -9.79
N PRO A 47 10.16 -8.34 -8.58
CA PRO A 47 9.22 -9.01 -7.67
C PRO A 47 8.04 -8.15 -7.22
N HIS A 48 8.22 -6.84 -7.10
CA HIS A 48 7.12 -5.95 -6.75
C HIS A 48 6.25 -5.59 -7.95
N LEU A 49 6.86 -5.39 -9.13
CA LEU A 49 6.13 -5.18 -10.37
C LEU A 49 5.08 -6.27 -10.62
N ALA A 50 5.48 -7.53 -10.48
CA ALA A 50 4.58 -8.68 -10.63
C ALA A 50 3.39 -8.66 -9.65
N GLU A 51 3.57 -8.08 -8.46
CA GLU A 51 2.49 -7.98 -7.48
C GLU A 51 1.61 -6.75 -7.75
N LEU A 52 2.18 -5.61 -8.14
CA LEU A 52 1.41 -4.45 -8.60
C LEU A 52 0.47 -4.80 -9.76
N GLU A 53 0.94 -5.61 -10.71
CA GLU A 53 0.13 -6.12 -11.82
C GLU A 53 -1.03 -7.03 -11.36
N ALA A 54 -0.78 -7.82 -10.31
CA ALA A 54 -1.71 -8.81 -9.80
C ALA A 54 -2.74 -8.22 -8.81
N VAL A 55 -2.40 -7.17 -8.07
CA VAL A 55 -3.31 -6.52 -7.12
C VAL A 55 -4.37 -5.73 -7.89
N LYS A 56 -5.62 -6.12 -7.68
CA LYS A 56 -6.82 -5.53 -8.29
C LYS A 56 -7.48 -4.51 -7.36
N HIS A 57 -7.41 -4.77 -6.06
CA HIS A 57 -7.81 -3.86 -5.00
C HIS A 57 -7.08 -4.21 -3.71
N ALA A 58 -6.69 -3.22 -2.91
CA ALA A 58 -6.38 -3.45 -1.51
C ALA A 58 -6.97 -2.39 -0.57
N VAL A 59 -7.34 -2.82 0.62
CA VAL A 59 -7.71 -1.99 1.77
C VAL A 59 -6.86 -2.43 2.93
N PHE A 60 -6.32 -1.49 3.69
CA PHE A 60 -5.59 -1.80 4.90
C PHE A 60 -5.92 -0.82 6.02
N SER A 61 -5.68 -1.22 7.25
CA SER A 61 -5.88 -0.38 8.42
C SER A 61 -4.67 -0.44 9.34
N PHE A 62 -4.15 0.72 9.70
CA PHE A 62 -3.10 0.84 10.71
C PHE A 62 -3.72 0.97 12.10
N SER A 63 -3.20 0.18 13.04
CA SER A 63 -3.56 0.28 14.46
C SER A 63 -2.30 0.42 15.32
N PRO A 64 -2.39 1.02 16.51
CA PRO A 64 -1.26 1.09 17.43
C PRO A 64 -0.69 -0.29 17.77
N GLY A 65 0.63 -0.39 17.82
CA GLY A 65 1.37 -1.56 18.27
C GLY A 65 1.48 -1.64 19.80
N SER A 66 2.39 -2.48 20.28
CA SER A 66 2.64 -2.63 21.73
C SER A 66 3.43 -1.46 22.31
N HIS A 67 4.18 -0.75 21.46
CA HIS A 67 5.01 0.40 21.83
C HIS A 67 4.58 1.66 21.07
N GLU A 68 4.98 2.84 21.58
CA GLU A 68 4.57 4.15 21.04
C GLU A 68 5.00 4.38 19.57
N ASP A 69 6.07 3.72 19.15
CA ASP A 69 6.65 3.79 17.80
C ASP A 69 6.45 2.49 17.02
N GLU A 70 5.36 1.77 17.31
CA GLU A 70 4.96 0.58 16.59
C GLU A 70 3.54 0.69 16.06
N LEU A 71 3.33 0.12 14.88
CA LEU A 71 2.03 -0.11 14.28
C LEU A 71 1.84 -1.59 13.99
N ASN A 72 0.59 -1.99 13.99
CA ASN A 72 0.14 -3.20 13.33
C ASN A 72 -0.69 -2.79 12.11
N ALA A 73 -0.81 -3.70 11.15
CA ALA A 73 -1.67 -3.50 10.01
C ALA A 73 -2.47 -4.77 9.71
N THR A 74 -3.74 -4.58 9.39
CA THR A 74 -4.56 -5.60 8.76
C THR A 74 -4.85 -5.16 7.35
N GLU A 75 -4.57 -6.01 6.38
CA GLU A 75 -4.75 -5.76 4.96
C GLU A 75 -5.67 -6.82 4.37
N THR A 76 -6.61 -6.40 3.54
CA THR A 76 -7.41 -7.27 2.68
C THR A 76 -7.21 -6.82 1.24
N MET A 77 -6.79 -7.77 0.40
CA MET A 77 -6.46 -7.52 -1.00
C MET A 77 -7.13 -8.53 -1.92
N ARG A 78 -7.55 -8.05 -3.09
CA ARG A 78 -7.90 -8.84 -4.26
C ARG A 78 -6.64 -9.00 -5.10
N VAL A 79 -6.08 -10.21 -5.15
CA VAL A 79 -4.94 -10.55 -5.99
C VAL A 79 -5.44 -11.50 -7.08
N ASN A 80 -5.43 -11.05 -8.32
CA ASN A 80 -6.15 -11.68 -9.42
C ASN A 80 -7.60 -11.98 -9.01
N GLU A 81 -8.02 -13.24 -9.09
CA GLU A 81 -9.35 -13.66 -8.68
C GLU A 81 -9.45 -14.19 -7.25
N THR A 82 -8.46 -13.91 -6.40
CA THR A 82 -8.42 -14.41 -5.01
C THR A 82 -8.41 -13.27 -3.99
N CYS A 83 -9.23 -13.39 -2.96
CA CYS A 83 -9.18 -12.51 -1.80
C CYS A 83 -8.26 -13.06 -0.73
N VAL A 84 -7.36 -12.22 -0.25
CA VAL A 84 -6.36 -12.56 0.76
C VAL A 84 -6.41 -11.51 1.85
N THR A 85 -6.44 -11.96 3.10
CA THR A 85 -6.27 -11.10 4.27
C THR A 85 -4.95 -11.42 4.94
N LYS A 86 -4.16 -10.38 5.21
CA LYS A 86 -2.85 -10.46 5.87
C LYS A 86 -2.84 -9.58 7.11
N ASN A 87 -2.24 -10.10 8.18
CA ASN A 87 -1.93 -9.33 9.37
C ASN A 87 -0.44 -9.14 9.47
N THR A 88 -0.04 -7.90 9.69
CA THR A 88 1.34 -7.46 9.87
C THR A 88 1.46 -6.86 11.25
N THR A 89 2.49 -7.23 11.98
CA THR A 89 2.73 -6.72 13.34
C THR A 89 4.11 -6.10 13.43
N LYS A 90 4.32 -5.19 14.40
CA LYS A 90 5.64 -4.59 14.69
C LYS A 90 6.23 -3.82 13.50
N ILE A 91 5.42 -2.97 12.88
CA ILE A 91 5.89 -1.97 11.94
C ILE A 91 6.46 -0.82 12.78
N HIS A 92 7.77 -0.64 12.76
CA HIS A 92 8.45 0.43 13.50
C HIS A 92 8.31 1.77 12.79
N ILE A 93 8.06 2.83 13.57
CA ILE A 93 7.97 4.20 13.10
C ILE A 93 9.21 4.98 13.55
N PHE A 94 10.00 5.43 12.60
CA PHE A 94 11.09 6.37 12.86
C PHE A 94 10.63 7.80 12.60
N ARG A 95 10.08 8.45 13.62
CA ARG A 95 9.45 9.79 13.54
C ARG A 95 10.35 10.87 12.96
N HIS A 96 11.67 10.79 13.22
CA HIS A 96 12.63 11.80 12.78
C HIS A 96 12.78 11.88 11.25
N ASN A 97 12.55 10.77 10.54
CA ASN A 97 12.66 10.69 9.08
C ASN A 97 11.38 10.13 8.44
N SER A 98 10.24 10.18 9.15
CA SER A 98 8.94 9.77 8.60
C SER A 98 8.93 8.36 7.99
N THR A 99 9.74 7.45 8.55
CA THR A 99 10.02 6.14 7.94
C THR A 99 9.32 5.02 8.68
N LEU A 100 8.64 4.14 7.93
CA LEU A 100 8.07 2.88 8.39
C LEU A 100 9.02 1.74 8.04
N VAL A 101 9.30 0.88 9.01
CA VAL A 101 10.15 -0.30 8.81
C VAL A 101 9.45 -1.54 9.34
N HIS A 102 9.38 -2.58 8.52
CA HIS A 102 8.89 -3.89 8.94
C HIS A 102 9.97 -4.93 8.67
N VAL A 103 10.16 -5.87 9.60
CA VAL A 103 11.11 -6.97 9.45
C VAL A 103 10.35 -8.29 9.48
N ASP A 104 10.32 -8.97 8.35
CA ASP A 104 9.70 -10.29 8.18
C ASP A 104 10.79 -11.28 7.77
N ASP A 105 10.96 -12.44 8.43
CA ASP A 105 11.96 -13.46 8.02
C ASP A 105 13.35 -12.90 7.62
N GLN A 106 13.88 -11.94 8.40
CA GLN A 106 15.19 -11.25 8.18
C GLN A 106 15.26 -10.31 6.94
N VAL A 107 14.12 -10.04 6.32
CA VAL A 107 13.91 -9.13 5.19
C VAL A 107 13.34 -7.84 5.76
N SER A 108 14.06 -6.72 5.60
CA SER A 108 13.61 -5.39 6.04
C SER A 108 12.91 -4.64 4.91
N SER A 109 11.63 -4.36 5.07
CA SER A 109 10.85 -3.43 4.25
C SER A 109 11.03 -2.01 4.81
N MET A 110 11.29 -1.04 3.95
CA MET A 110 11.39 0.37 4.35
C MET A 110 10.55 1.25 3.42
N ALA A 111 9.73 2.11 4.01
CA ALA A 111 8.94 3.10 3.30
C ALA A 111 9.03 4.46 4.00
N GLU A 112 9.32 5.51 3.23
CA GLU A 112 9.33 6.89 3.68
C GLU A 112 7.97 7.53 3.33
N LEU A 113 7.33 8.16 4.31
CA LEU A 113 6.13 8.98 4.09
C LEU A 113 6.57 10.34 3.54
N ILE A 114 6.43 10.52 2.23
CA ILE A 114 6.93 11.73 1.55
C ILE A 114 5.87 12.83 1.41
N GLN A 115 4.59 12.46 1.43
CA GLN A 115 3.47 13.41 1.42
C GLN A 115 2.33 12.82 2.22
N SER A 116 1.70 13.64 3.06
CA SER A 116 0.52 13.29 3.83
C SER A 116 -0.40 14.49 3.92
N ASP A 117 -1.63 14.32 3.47
CA ASP A 117 -2.79 15.11 3.88
C ASP A 117 -3.61 14.28 4.89
N LYS A 118 -4.74 14.80 5.34
CA LYS A 118 -5.73 14.09 6.17
C LYS A 118 -6.30 12.87 5.43
N ASP A 119 -6.48 13.01 4.13
CA ASP A 119 -7.24 12.06 3.31
C ASP A 119 -6.40 11.27 2.31
N LEU A 120 -5.11 11.60 2.14
CA LEU A 120 -4.21 10.92 1.21
C LEU A 120 -2.78 10.88 1.74
N PHE A 121 -2.03 9.86 1.33
CA PHE A 121 -0.59 9.86 1.51
C PHE A 121 0.14 9.12 0.39
N ILE A 122 1.42 9.47 0.22
CA ILE A 122 2.34 8.77 -0.68
C ILE A 122 3.46 8.15 0.15
N LEU A 123 3.69 6.86 -0.07
CA LEU A 123 4.85 6.15 0.44
C LEU A 123 5.88 5.99 -0.68
N LYS A 124 7.13 6.29 -0.34
CA LYS A 124 8.30 5.99 -1.16
C LYS A 124 9.01 4.78 -0.59
N HIS A 125 9.04 3.70 -1.34
CA HIS A 125 9.69 2.46 -0.93
C HIS A 125 11.06 2.34 -1.57
N LEU A 126 12.06 1.92 -0.79
CA LEU A 126 13.44 1.74 -1.23
C LEU A 126 13.86 0.28 -1.11
N ASN A 127 14.07 -0.38 -2.25
CA ASN A 127 14.15 -1.85 -2.30
C ASN A 127 15.28 -2.31 -3.21
N ASN A 128 16.36 -2.79 -2.59
CA ASN A 128 17.57 -3.19 -3.32
C ASN A 128 18.04 -2.09 -4.31
N ASN A 129 18.06 -0.84 -3.84
CA ASN A 129 18.35 0.39 -4.58
C ASN A 129 17.31 0.81 -5.64
N PHE A 130 16.20 0.10 -5.79
CA PHE A 130 15.08 0.53 -6.62
C PHE A 130 14.10 1.37 -5.82
N LEU A 131 13.78 2.54 -6.35
CA LEU A 131 12.71 3.40 -5.84
C LEU A 131 11.36 2.98 -6.43
N SER A 132 10.32 3.23 -5.66
CA SER A 132 8.93 3.00 -6.03
C SER A 132 8.05 3.91 -5.19
N LEU A 133 6.93 4.35 -5.75
CA LEU A 133 5.92 5.11 -5.01
C LEU A 133 4.60 4.35 -4.99
N SER A 134 3.84 4.57 -3.93
CA SER A 134 2.45 4.17 -3.85
C SER A 134 1.60 5.28 -3.26
N LEU A 135 0.40 5.45 -3.80
CA LEU A 135 -0.62 6.36 -3.32
C LEU A 135 -1.71 5.57 -2.59
N SER A 136 -2.08 6.07 -1.41
CA SER A 136 -3.21 5.58 -0.64
C SER A 136 -4.10 6.73 -0.19
N ALA A 137 -5.40 6.48 -0.06
CA ALA A 137 -6.37 7.49 0.33
C ALA A 137 -7.43 6.92 1.29
N ARG A 138 -8.09 7.79 2.06
CA ARG A 138 -9.18 7.42 2.98
C ARG A 138 -10.41 6.89 2.24
N THR A 139 -10.59 7.36 1.01
CA THR A 139 -11.67 6.94 0.11
C THR A 139 -11.09 6.58 -1.24
N PRO A 140 -11.75 5.71 -2.02
CA PRO A 140 -11.32 5.36 -3.38
C PRO A 140 -11.43 6.54 -4.36
N ASN A 141 -12.21 7.56 -4.01
CA ASN A 141 -12.45 8.73 -4.84
C ASN A 141 -11.34 9.78 -4.66
N VAL A 142 -10.26 9.64 -5.42
CA VAL A 142 -9.18 10.64 -5.47
C VAL A 142 -9.49 11.69 -6.55
N SER A 143 -9.27 12.98 -6.22
CA SER A 143 -9.46 14.06 -7.20
C SER A 143 -8.48 13.92 -8.36
N LYS A 144 -8.88 14.42 -9.54
CA LYS A 144 -7.98 14.43 -10.72
C LYS A 144 -6.67 15.15 -10.43
N GLU A 145 -6.72 16.26 -9.70
CA GLU A 145 -5.53 17.05 -9.36
C GLU A 145 -4.50 16.25 -8.56
N HIS A 146 -4.92 15.59 -7.48
CA HIS A 146 -4.02 14.76 -6.66
C HIS A 146 -3.48 13.56 -7.44
N LEU A 147 -4.27 12.99 -8.35
CA LEU A 147 -3.82 11.88 -9.18
C LEU A 147 -2.75 12.32 -10.19
N GLU A 148 -2.94 13.49 -10.82
CA GLU A 148 -1.95 14.06 -11.75
C GLU A 148 -0.68 14.50 -11.03
N GLU A 149 -0.76 15.03 -9.81
CA GLU A 149 0.40 15.30 -8.96
C GLU A 149 1.19 14.02 -8.64
N PHE A 150 0.49 12.94 -8.27
CA PHE A 150 1.12 11.64 -8.04
C PHE A 150 1.82 11.09 -9.30
N LYS A 151 1.17 11.18 -10.47
CA LYS A 151 1.79 10.82 -11.74
C LYS A 151 3.00 11.68 -12.06
N ALA A 152 2.97 12.98 -11.78
CA ALA A 152 4.11 13.87 -11.96
C ALA A 152 5.29 13.46 -11.07
N HIS A 153 5.05 13.07 -9.81
CA HIS A 153 6.09 12.52 -8.93
C HIS A 153 6.71 11.24 -9.51
N LEU A 154 5.88 10.33 -10.05
CA LEU A 154 6.36 9.11 -10.70
C LEU A 154 7.17 9.41 -11.97
N HIS A 155 6.72 10.34 -12.81
CA HIS A 155 7.43 10.75 -14.02
C HIS A 155 8.80 11.37 -13.68
N CYS A 156 8.91 12.16 -12.62
CA CYS A 156 10.18 12.68 -12.12
C CYS A 156 11.17 11.57 -11.68
N LEU A 157 10.66 10.40 -11.28
CA LEU A 157 11.46 9.21 -10.98
C LEU A 157 11.72 8.33 -12.22
N GLY A 158 11.28 8.79 -13.40
CA GLY A 158 11.47 8.15 -14.69
C GLY A 158 10.56 6.95 -14.91
N PHE A 159 9.35 6.94 -14.35
CA PHE A 159 8.30 5.98 -14.69
C PHE A 159 7.44 6.52 -15.84
N GLY A 160 7.17 5.67 -16.84
CA GLY A 160 6.16 5.91 -17.87
C GLY A 160 4.73 5.70 -17.36
N GLU A 161 3.72 6.13 -18.11
CA GLU A 161 2.31 5.96 -17.73
C GLU A 161 1.91 4.47 -17.66
N GLU A 162 2.48 3.66 -18.55
CA GLU A 162 2.28 2.22 -18.63
C GLU A 162 2.92 1.44 -17.47
N GLU A 163 3.82 2.08 -16.72
CA GLU A 163 4.48 1.49 -15.54
C GLU A 163 3.73 1.81 -14.23
N ILE A 164 2.57 2.48 -14.32
CA ILE A 164 1.73 2.87 -13.19
C ILE A 164 0.51 1.97 -13.13
N PHE A 165 0.35 1.26 -12.00
CA PHE A 165 -0.74 0.34 -11.77
C PHE A 165 -1.74 0.96 -10.80
N PHE A 166 -2.98 1.11 -11.25
CA PHE A 166 -4.09 1.57 -10.42
C PHE A 166 -5.02 0.41 -10.09
N THR A 167 -5.55 0.42 -8.88
CA THR A 167 -6.58 -0.52 -8.44
C THR A 167 -7.98 0.05 -8.62
N SER A 168 -8.98 -0.82 -8.59
CA SER A 168 -10.38 -0.46 -8.78
C SER A 168 -11.24 -0.91 -7.61
N GLU A 169 -12.06 0.00 -7.07
CA GLU A 169 -13.05 -0.34 -6.04
C GLU A 169 -14.05 -1.40 -6.53
N LYS A 170 -14.31 -1.47 -7.84
CA LYS A 170 -15.18 -2.50 -8.43
C LYS A 170 -14.63 -3.92 -8.28
N GLU A 171 -13.33 -4.05 -8.01
CA GLU A 171 -12.65 -5.33 -7.81
C GLU A 171 -12.43 -5.62 -6.30
N ALA A 172 -13.18 -4.94 -5.43
CA ALA A 172 -13.13 -5.17 -3.98
C ALA A 172 -13.47 -6.62 -3.64
N CYS A 173 -12.88 -7.09 -2.54
CA CYS A 173 -13.29 -8.35 -1.96
C CYS A 173 -14.75 -8.27 -1.45
N PRO A 174 -15.57 -9.29 -1.69
CA PRO A 174 -16.96 -9.31 -1.25
C PRO A 174 -17.03 -9.23 0.28
N LEU A 175 -18.04 -8.53 0.78
CA LEU A 175 -18.26 -8.48 2.22
C LEU A 175 -18.66 -9.87 2.73
N PRO A 176 -18.22 -10.26 3.94
CA PRO A 176 -18.64 -11.53 4.54
C PRO A 176 -20.17 -11.58 4.65
N GLY A 177 -20.83 -12.33 3.77
CA GLY A 177 -22.30 -12.46 3.73
C GLY A 177 -22.96 -12.15 2.38
N GLU A 178 -22.22 -11.66 1.38
CA GLU A 178 -22.77 -11.45 0.04
C GLU A 178 -22.90 -12.79 -0.69
N LYS A 179 -24.07 -13.44 -0.57
CA LYS A 179 -24.41 -14.56 -1.43
C LYS A 179 -24.68 -14.02 -2.82
N THR A 180 -23.87 -14.42 -3.80
CA THR A 180 -24.16 -14.24 -5.22
C THR A 180 -25.51 -14.89 -5.51
N GLY A 181 -26.54 -14.07 -5.64
CA GLY A 181 -27.87 -14.49 -6.04
C GLY A 181 -27.85 -14.83 -7.53
N GLU A 182 -27.56 -16.08 -7.85
CA GLU A 182 -27.82 -16.62 -9.18
C GLU A 182 -29.23 -17.21 -9.17
N GLY A 183 -30.17 -16.44 -9.70
CA GLY A 183 -31.54 -16.87 -9.90
C GLY A 183 -31.61 -18.00 -10.92
N SER A 184 -32.24 -19.10 -10.54
CA SER A 184 -32.92 -19.98 -11.50
C SER A 184 -34.39 -19.97 -11.15
N ALA A 185 -35.16 -19.19 -11.91
CA ALA A 185 -36.61 -19.29 -11.92
C ALA A 185 -37.02 -20.60 -12.63
N GLU A 186 -37.93 -21.31 -11.97
CA GLU A 186 -38.96 -22.23 -12.46
C GLU A 186 -38.75 -23.01 -13.76
N GLN A 187 -38.86 -24.34 -13.63
CA GLN A 187 -39.87 -25.08 -14.40
C GLN A 187 -40.65 -26.02 -13.46
N GLN A 188 -41.96 -25.77 -13.37
CA GLN A 188 -42.97 -26.64 -12.75
C GLN A 188 -43.29 -27.85 -13.64
N LEU A 189 -43.96 -28.84 -13.01
CA LEU A 189 -44.82 -29.90 -13.57
C LEU A 189 -44.05 -31.16 -14.02
N GLU A 190 -44.33 -32.36 -13.52
CA GLU A 190 -45.62 -33.01 -13.21
C GLU A 190 -45.45 -34.09 -12.11
#